data_AF-A0A8S3QTI7-F1
#
_entry.id   AF-A0A8S3QTI7-F1
#
_cell.length_a   1.000
_cell.length_b   1.000
_cell.length_c   1.000
_cell.angle_alpha   90.00
_cell.angle_beta   90.00
_cell.angle_gamma   90.00
#
_symmetry.space_group_name_H-M   'P 1'
#
loop_
_entity.id
_entity.type
_entity.pdbx_description
1 polymer ?
#
loop_
_entity_poly.entity_id
_entity_poly.type
_entity_poly.pdbx_seq_one_letter_code
_entity_poly.pdbx_strand_id
1 'polypeptide(L)'
;MTGGVFDAEDVVVYAVEDVAQETYLPTPWREMDLPSWNSDLLNLLKKDIEEYWPLKEMGVSEDVIPYINILLLGPVGAGKSSFFNTLNSLFRERLSIQARAGSSDTSLTKSFNVYSIISNRRPLRFRICDCRGFEDAHGVDLFDVEAILDGNIKNKYTFVDKSHITKRKPILQTRS
;
A
#
# COMPACT_ATOMS: atom_id res chain seq x y z
N MET A 1 17.59 -10.88 28.76
CA MET A 1 16.65 -11.01 27.61
C MET A 1 17.31 -10.32 26.44
N THR A 2 17.85 -11.09 25.51
CA THR A 2 18.59 -10.63 24.33
C THR A 2 17.60 -10.11 23.30
N GLY A 3 17.65 -8.80 23.02
CA GLY A 3 16.87 -8.18 21.97
C GLY A 3 17.40 -8.61 20.60
N GLY A 4 16.61 -9.43 19.90
CA GLY A 4 16.85 -9.72 18.49
C GLY A 4 16.60 -8.47 17.67
N VAL A 5 17.64 -7.98 17.00
CA VAL A 5 17.52 -7.03 15.90
C VAL A 5 16.90 -7.80 14.75
N PHE A 6 15.69 -7.42 14.34
CA PHE A 6 15.11 -7.88 13.08
C PHE A 6 15.69 -6.98 11.98
N ASP A 7 16.65 -7.51 11.23
CA ASP A 7 17.06 -6.94 9.94
C ASP A 7 15.95 -7.27 8.94
N ALA A 8 15.24 -6.25 8.46
CA ALA A 8 14.30 -6.39 7.37
C ALA A 8 15.07 -6.12 6.06
N GLU A 9 15.62 -7.17 5.46
CA GLU A 9 16.49 -7.05 4.27
C GLU A 9 15.75 -6.90 2.93
N ASP A 10 14.43 -7.10 2.85
CA ASP A 10 13.77 -7.17 1.54
C ASP A 10 12.76 -6.04 1.29
N VAL A 11 13.27 -4.85 0.94
CA VAL A 11 12.48 -3.79 0.29
C VAL A 11 12.74 -3.87 -1.22
N VAL A 12 11.76 -4.38 -1.98
CA VAL A 12 11.81 -4.35 -3.44
C VAL A 12 11.21 -3.03 -3.93
N VAL A 13 12.09 -2.10 -4.36
CA VAL A 13 11.69 -0.82 -4.94
C VAL A 13 11.65 -0.92 -6.46
N TYR A 14 10.49 -0.69 -7.06
CA TYR A 14 10.36 -0.49 -8.51
C TYR A 14 10.32 1.00 -8.79
N ALA A 15 11.39 1.56 -9.34
CA ALA A 15 11.42 2.94 -9.80
C ALA A 15 10.74 3.02 -11.18
N VAL A 16 9.76 3.91 -11.31
CA VAL A 16 9.20 4.30 -12.62
C VAL A 16 9.91 5.59 -13.00
N GLU A 17 10.81 5.53 -13.97
CA GLU A 17 11.47 6.73 -14.50
C GLU A 17 10.46 7.52 -15.34
N ASP A 18 10.30 8.81 -15.03
CA ASP A 18 9.55 9.74 -15.88
C ASP A 18 10.33 9.93 -17.18
N VAL A 19 10.01 9.12 -18.18
CA VAL A 19 10.45 9.37 -19.55
C VAL A 19 9.73 10.62 -20.02
N ALA A 20 10.49 11.71 -20.18
CA ALA A 20 10.02 12.99 -20.66
C ALA A 20 9.12 12.80 -21.90
N GLN A 21 7.88 13.26 -21.78
CA GLN A 21 6.89 13.52 -22.83
C GLN A 21 6.85 12.54 -24.02
N GLU A 22 5.73 11.79 -24.08
CA GLU A 22 5.25 11.08 -25.26
C GLU A 22 6.13 9.91 -25.75
N THR A 23 6.12 8.81 -25.00
CA THR A 23 5.95 7.50 -25.66
C THR A 23 5.18 6.61 -24.70
N TYR A 24 3.92 6.29 -25.07
CA TYR A 24 3.36 5.02 -24.61
C TYR A 24 4.41 3.95 -24.88
N LEU A 25 4.70 3.10 -23.90
CA LEU A 25 5.60 1.99 -24.15
C LEU A 25 5.10 1.27 -25.41
N PRO A 26 5.96 1.04 -26.43
CA PRO A 26 5.52 0.49 -27.72
C PRO A 26 4.87 -0.88 -27.54
N THR A 27 5.22 -1.57 -26.45
CA THR A 27 4.57 -2.76 -25.94
C THR A 27 4.29 -2.60 -24.44
N PRO A 28 3.27 -3.25 -23.88
CA PRO A 28 3.02 -3.25 -22.45
C PRO A 28 4.27 -3.68 -21.66
N TRP A 29 4.55 -3.03 -20.54
CA TRP A 29 5.69 -3.32 -19.65
C TRP A 29 5.70 -4.75 -19.07
N ARG A 30 4.57 -5.46 -19.19
CA ARG A 30 4.48 -6.91 -19.03
C ARG A 30 3.67 -7.47 -20.17
N GLU A 31 4.24 -8.45 -20.88
CA GLU A 31 3.44 -9.34 -21.70
C GLU A 31 2.53 -10.14 -20.78
N MET A 32 1.24 -9.83 -20.85
CA MET A 32 0.21 -10.60 -20.17
C MET A 32 -0.38 -11.54 -21.21
N ASP A 33 0.10 -12.78 -21.25
CA ASP A 33 -0.54 -13.86 -22.00
C ASP A 33 -1.80 -14.32 -21.26
N LEU A 34 -2.72 -13.37 -21.03
CA LEU A 34 -4.00 -13.62 -20.41
C LEU A 34 -5.05 -13.77 -21.51
N PRO A 35 -6.01 -14.70 -21.32
CA PRO A 35 -7.18 -14.76 -22.20
C PRO A 35 -7.94 -13.43 -22.18
N SER A 36 -8.80 -13.23 -23.19
CA SER A 36 -9.65 -12.05 -23.24
C SER A 36 -10.41 -11.86 -21.92
N TRP A 37 -10.52 -10.61 -21.47
CA TRP A 37 -11.17 -10.29 -20.21
C TRP A 37 -12.60 -10.82 -20.17
N ASN A 38 -12.89 -11.67 -19.19
CA ASN A 38 -14.20 -12.26 -18.96
C ASN A 38 -14.39 -12.60 -17.47
N SER A 39 -15.60 -13.02 -17.10
CA SER A 39 -15.93 -13.37 -15.72
C SER A 39 -15.09 -14.54 -15.17
N ASP A 40 -14.72 -15.50 -16.02
CA ASP A 40 -13.96 -16.68 -15.60
C ASP A 40 -12.52 -16.29 -15.24
N LEU A 41 -11.87 -15.47 -16.07
CA LEU A 41 -10.55 -14.90 -15.78
C LEU A 41 -10.60 -14.03 -14.52
N LEU A 42 -11.64 -13.21 -14.35
CA LEU A 42 -11.79 -12.40 -13.15
C LEU A 42 -11.86 -13.28 -11.89
N ASN A 43 -12.65 -14.36 -11.93
CA ASN A 43 -12.79 -15.29 -10.82
C ASN A 43 -11.48 -16.05 -10.54
N LEU A 44 -10.75 -16.42 -11.60
CA LEU A 44 -9.42 -17.02 -11.47
C LEU A 44 -8.45 -16.06 -10.76
N LEU A 45 -8.34 -14.82 -11.23
CA LEU A 45 -7.47 -13.80 -10.62
C LEU A 45 -7.87 -13.50 -9.16
N LYS A 46 -9.17 -13.43 -8.86
CA LYS A 46 -9.65 -13.26 -7.48
C LYS A 46 -9.17 -14.41 -6.59
N LYS A 47 -9.29 -15.65 -7.07
CA LYS A 47 -8.85 -16.84 -6.34
C LYS A 47 -7.35 -16.85 -6.13
N ASP A 48 -6.57 -16.53 -7.17
CA ASP A 48 -5.11 -16.45 -7.07
C ASP A 48 -4.67 -15.40 -6.02
N ILE A 49 -5.35 -14.25 -5.98
CA ILE A 49 -5.08 -13.21 -4.97
C ILE A 49 -5.50 -13.66 -3.56
N GLU A 50 -6.58 -14.42 -3.42
CA GLU A 50 -7.02 -14.98 -2.13
C GLU A 50 -6.05 -16.02 -1.58
N GLU A 51 -5.44 -16.82 -2.45
CA GLU A 51 -4.47 -17.86 -2.11
C GLU A 51 -3.01 -17.35 -2.08
N TYR A 52 -2.80 -16.07 -2.44
CA TYR A 52 -1.46 -15.49 -2.56
C TYR A 52 -0.71 -15.45 -1.22
N TRP A 53 0.46 -16.10 -1.20
CA TRP A 53 1.44 -16.01 -0.12
C TRP A 53 2.86 -15.87 -0.69
N PRO A 54 3.42 -14.64 -0.76
CA PRO A 54 4.71 -14.40 -1.40
C PRO A 54 5.91 -14.97 -0.63
N LEU A 55 5.74 -15.30 0.65
CA LEU A 55 6.83 -15.81 1.49
C LEU A 55 6.86 -17.34 1.54
N LYS A 56 6.06 -18.00 0.69
CA LYS A 56 6.01 -19.46 0.58
C LYS A 56 7.38 -20.04 0.21
N GLU A 57 8.06 -19.40 -0.73
CA GLU A 57 9.38 -19.84 -1.22
C GLU A 57 10.49 -19.65 -0.19
N MET A 58 10.33 -18.65 0.68
CA MET A 58 11.24 -18.39 1.80
C MET A 58 11.00 -19.30 3.01
N GLY A 59 10.02 -20.21 2.93
CA GLY A 59 9.68 -21.12 4.03
C GLY A 59 9.04 -20.44 5.24
N VAL A 60 8.62 -19.18 5.10
CA VAL A 60 7.94 -18.46 6.18
C VAL A 60 6.50 -18.96 6.26
N SER A 61 6.17 -19.53 7.41
CA SER A 61 4.83 -20.05 7.64
C SER A 61 3.82 -18.93 7.88
N GLU A 62 2.59 -19.16 7.46
CA GLU A 62 1.48 -18.21 7.50
C GLU A 62 1.03 -17.83 8.91
N ASP A 63 1.41 -18.60 9.93
CA ASP A 63 1.18 -18.31 11.35
C ASP A 63 2.21 -17.34 11.94
N VAL A 64 3.37 -17.17 11.30
CA VAL A 64 4.44 -16.28 11.76
C VAL A 64 4.14 -14.84 11.37
N ILE A 65 3.73 -14.62 10.11
CA ILE A 65 3.41 -13.30 9.59
C ILE A 65 1.92 -13.29 9.18
N PRO A 66 1.05 -12.61 9.95
CA PRO A 66 -0.39 -12.70 9.70
C PRO A 66 -0.82 -11.93 8.45
N TYR A 67 -0.10 -10.86 8.08
CA TYR A 67 -0.40 -10.04 6.91
C TYR A 67 0.86 -9.37 6.34
N ILE A 68 0.85 -9.11 5.03
CA ILE A 68 1.83 -8.27 4.33
C ILE A 68 1.24 -6.88 4.09
N ASN A 69 2.07 -5.83 4.21
CA ASN A 69 1.64 -4.47 3.93
C ASN A 69 2.12 -4.05 2.54
N ILE A 70 1.19 -3.61 1.68
CA ILE A 70 1.50 -3.02 0.37
C ILE A 70 1.33 -1.52 0.48
N LEU A 71 2.44 -0.78 0.46
CA LEU A 71 2.46 0.68 0.57
C LEU A 71 2.29 1.34 -0.80
N LEU A 72 1.30 2.22 -0.93
CA LEU A 72 1.08 3.03 -2.12
C LEU A 72 1.81 4.37 -1.99
N LEU A 73 2.83 4.59 -2.81
CA LEU A 73 3.59 5.84 -2.89
C LEU A 73 3.36 6.53 -4.24
N GLY A 74 3.49 7.86 -4.27
CA GLY A 74 3.34 8.65 -5.50
C GLY A 74 2.84 10.07 -5.26
N PRO A 75 2.87 10.95 -6.28
CA PRO A 75 2.48 12.35 -6.14
C PRO A 75 1.00 12.52 -5.79
N VAL A 76 0.63 13.72 -5.34
CA VAL A 76 -0.79 14.09 -5.20
C VAL A 76 -1.49 13.96 -6.55
N GLY A 77 -2.72 13.46 -6.56
CA GLY A 77 -3.48 13.24 -7.79
C GLY A 77 -3.18 11.92 -8.54
N ALA A 78 -2.13 11.17 -8.18
CA ALA A 78 -1.76 9.90 -8.84
C ALA A 78 -2.79 8.75 -8.70
N GLY A 79 -3.87 8.95 -7.93
CA GLY A 79 -4.96 7.97 -7.81
C GLY A 79 -4.74 6.86 -6.78
N LYS A 80 -3.77 6.97 -5.86
CA LYS A 80 -3.50 5.97 -4.80
C LYS A 80 -4.75 5.53 -4.02
N SER A 81 -5.49 6.48 -3.46
CA SER A 81 -6.73 6.22 -2.72
C SER A 81 -7.84 5.67 -3.63
N SER A 82 -7.87 6.08 -4.90
CA SER A 82 -8.82 5.56 -5.90
C SER A 82 -8.53 4.10 -6.22
N PHE A 83 -7.25 3.73 -6.40
CA PHE A 83 -6.80 2.37 -6.63
C PHE A 83 -7.26 1.44 -5.50
N PHE A 84 -7.06 1.85 -4.24
CA PHE A 84 -7.57 1.11 -3.10
C PHE A 84 -9.11 0.96 -3.13
N ASN A 85 -9.85 2.05 -3.39
CA ASN A 85 -11.32 1.98 -3.44
C ASN A 85 -11.82 1.01 -4.52
N THR A 86 -11.17 0.97 -5.68
CA THR A 86 -11.46 0.01 -6.75
C THR A 86 -11.21 -1.43 -6.27
N LEU A 87 -10.04 -1.69 -5.70
CA LEU A 87 -9.68 -3.01 -5.19
C LEU A 87 -10.63 -3.48 -4.08
N ASN A 88 -10.96 -2.60 -3.14
CA ASN A 88 -11.89 -2.88 -2.06
C ASN A 88 -13.31 -3.16 -2.57
N SER A 89 -13.76 -2.44 -3.61
CA SER A 89 -15.07 -2.67 -4.21
C SER A 89 -15.13 -3.99 -4.99
N LEU A 90 -14.02 -4.38 -5.63
CA LEU A 90 -13.89 -5.64 -6.36
C LEU A 90 -14.11 -6.87 -5.46
N PHE A 91 -13.48 -6.87 -4.28
CA PHE A 91 -13.58 -7.98 -3.32
C PHE A 91 -14.84 -7.95 -2.46
N ARG A 92 -15.43 -6.76 -2.26
CA ARG A 92 -16.72 -6.64 -1.54
C ARG A 92 -17.94 -6.85 -2.43
N GLU A 93 -17.76 -6.94 -3.75
CA GLU A 93 -18.81 -7.05 -4.77
C GLU A 93 -19.87 -5.93 -4.69
N ARG A 94 -19.50 -4.81 -4.05
CA ARG A 94 -20.31 -3.61 -3.93
C ARG A 94 -19.39 -2.40 -3.90
N LEU A 95 -19.89 -1.27 -4.39
CA LEU A 95 -19.18 0.01 -4.28
C LEU A 95 -18.91 0.32 -2.81
N SER A 96 -17.65 0.50 -2.47
CA SER A 96 -17.18 0.73 -1.10
C SER A 96 -16.11 1.81 -1.11
N ILE A 97 -16.50 3.03 -0.73
CA ILE A 97 -15.59 4.16 -0.59
C ILE A 97 -15.09 4.19 0.86
N GLN A 98 -13.81 3.87 1.06
CA GLN A 98 -13.18 3.86 2.39
C GLN A 98 -11.95 4.78 2.47
N ALA A 99 -11.29 5.06 1.34
CA ALA A 99 -10.28 6.11 1.25
C ALA A 99 -10.86 7.37 0.59
N ARG A 100 -10.37 8.54 1.01
CA ARG A 100 -10.79 9.83 0.45
C ARG A 100 -10.10 10.01 -0.90
N ALA A 101 -10.84 9.80 -1.98
CA ALA A 101 -10.38 10.01 -3.35
C ALA A 101 -11.09 11.21 -3.98
N GLY A 102 -10.36 12.01 -4.74
CA GLY A 102 -10.87 13.22 -5.42
C GLY A 102 -9.73 14.02 -6.05
N SER A 103 -10.08 15.00 -6.87
CA SER A 103 -9.12 15.95 -7.45
C SER A 103 -9.02 17.19 -6.56
N SER A 104 -7.81 17.54 -6.13
CA SER A 104 -7.50 18.76 -5.39
C SER A 104 -6.03 19.09 -5.59
N ASP A 105 -5.69 20.38 -5.58
CA ASP A 105 -4.32 20.87 -5.66
C ASP A 105 -3.46 20.47 -4.45
N THR A 106 -4.10 19.99 -3.37
CA THR A 106 -3.43 19.52 -2.14
C THR A 106 -3.85 18.11 -1.78
N SER A 107 -3.02 17.39 -1.01
CA SER A 107 -3.35 16.01 -0.68
C SER A 107 -4.61 15.87 0.18
N LEU A 108 -5.59 15.11 -0.34
CA LEU A 108 -6.84 14.79 0.37
C LEU A 108 -6.61 13.78 1.51
N THR A 109 -5.60 12.94 1.40
CA THR A 109 -5.23 11.94 2.40
C THR A 109 -4.22 12.54 3.36
N LYS A 110 -4.68 13.02 4.52
CA LYS A 110 -3.82 13.68 5.52
C LYS A 110 -3.18 12.71 6.53
N SER A 111 -3.52 11.43 6.47
CA SER A 111 -3.09 10.41 7.42
C SER A 111 -2.59 9.15 6.73
N PHE A 112 -1.68 8.42 7.38
CA PHE A 112 -1.35 7.05 7.02
C PHE A 112 -2.52 6.13 7.35
N ASN A 113 -3.07 5.44 6.36
CA ASN A 113 -4.20 4.55 6.52
C ASN A 113 -3.83 3.13 6.12
N VAL A 114 -4.09 2.18 7.01
CA VAL A 114 -3.93 0.75 6.74
C VAL A 114 -5.32 0.13 6.57
N TYR A 115 -5.56 -0.45 5.40
CA TYR A 115 -6.83 -1.04 5.03
C TYR A 115 -6.70 -2.55 4.83
N SER A 116 -7.51 -3.32 5.56
CA SER A 116 -7.70 -4.75 5.29
C SER A 116 -8.76 -4.93 4.22
N ILE A 117 -8.44 -5.72 3.19
CA ILE A 117 -9.41 -6.10 2.17
C ILE A 117 -10.10 -7.37 2.66
N ILE A 118 -11.43 -7.38 2.59
CA ILE A 118 -12.24 -8.51 3.02
C ILE A 118 -12.82 -9.18 1.78
N SER A 119 -12.53 -10.47 1.61
CA SER A 119 -13.19 -11.34 0.63
C SER A 119 -13.87 -12.49 1.36
N ASN A 120 -15.09 -12.85 0.96
CA ASN A 120 -15.82 -13.98 1.56
C ASN A 120 -15.86 -13.98 3.11
N ARG A 121 -16.04 -12.78 3.69
CA ARG A 121 -16.04 -12.52 5.16
C ARG A 121 -14.72 -12.80 5.88
N ARG A 122 -13.62 -13.01 5.16
CA ARG A 122 -12.26 -13.20 5.69
C ARG A 122 -11.33 -12.10 5.18
N PRO A 123 -10.40 -11.62 6.01
CA PRO A 123 -9.37 -10.70 5.53
C PRO A 123 -8.41 -11.43 4.59
N LEU A 124 -8.00 -10.75 3.51
CA LEU A 124 -6.88 -11.20 2.70
C LEU A 124 -5.58 -11.15 3.51
N ARG A 125 -4.57 -11.91 3.06
CA ARG A 125 -3.22 -11.97 3.68
C ARG A 125 -2.37 -10.73 3.42
N PHE A 126 -2.94 -9.70 2.80
CA PHE A 126 -2.28 -8.41 2.65
C PHE A 126 -3.22 -7.25 3.00
N ARG A 127 -2.60 -6.12 3.34
CA ARG A 127 -3.26 -4.85 3.65
C ARG A 127 -2.72 -3.79 2.71
N ILE A 128 -3.58 -2.88 2.30
CA ILE A 128 -3.18 -1.71 1.52
C ILE A 128 -2.90 -0.56 2.47
N CYS A 129 -1.71 0.00 2.38
CA CYS A 129 -1.30 1.17 3.12
C CYS A 129 -1.35 2.38 2.19
N ASP A 130 -2.32 3.27 2.41
CA ASP A 130 -2.48 4.52 1.66
C ASP A 130 -1.90 5.67 2.48
N CYS A 131 -1.01 6.44 1.88
CA CYS A 131 -0.39 7.59 2.50
C CYS A 131 -0.67 8.87 1.72
N ARG A 132 -0.26 9.98 2.31
CA ARG A 132 -0.29 11.28 1.66
C ARG A 132 0.56 11.28 0.40
N GLY A 133 0.24 12.13 -0.56
CA GLY A 133 1.05 12.25 -1.78
C GLY A 133 2.33 13.04 -1.56
N PHE A 134 3.29 12.88 -2.47
CA PHE A 134 4.41 13.83 -2.60
C PHE A 134 3.87 15.16 -3.16
N GLU A 135 4.20 16.28 -2.51
CA GLU A 135 3.92 17.66 -2.92
C GLU A 135 4.95 18.62 -2.29
N ASP A 136 5.26 19.73 -2.94
CA ASP A 136 6.44 20.56 -2.62
C ASP A 136 6.43 21.18 -1.21
N ALA A 137 5.27 21.63 -0.74
CA ALA A 137 5.16 22.36 0.53
C ALA A 137 4.71 21.49 1.71
N HIS A 138 4.00 20.41 1.39
CA HIS A 138 3.33 19.56 2.35
C HIS A 138 3.42 18.11 1.87
N GLY A 139 4.57 17.57 1.48
CA GLY A 139 4.66 16.18 1.04
C GLY A 139 4.53 15.17 2.18
N VAL A 140 4.47 13.88 1.84
CA VAL A 140 5.16 12.87 2.67
C VAL A 140 6.66 13.10 2.47
N ASP A 141 7.39 13.24 3.56
CA ASP A 141 8.84 13.39 3.51
C ASP A 141 9.55 12.02 3.58
N LEU A 142 10.81 11.96 3.14
CA LEU A 142 11.60 10.73 3.10
C LEU A 142 11.72 10.06 4.48
N PHE A 143 11.89 10.85 5.55
CA PHE A 143 11.93 10.33 6.93
C PHE A 143 10.61 9.68 7.35
N ASP A 144 9.48 10.19 6.85
CA ASP A 144 8.18 9.58 7.11
C ASP A 144 8.07 8.25 6.35
N VAL A 145 8.56 8.16 5.11
CA VAL A 145 8.61 6.89 4.36
C VAL A 145 9.48 5.86 5.08
N GLU A 146 10.67 6.24 5.53
CA GLU A 146 11.54 5.36 6.32
C GLU A 146 10.83 4.86 7.58
N ALA A 147 10.15 5.74 8.32
CA ALA A 147 9.39 5.36 9.50
C ALA A 147 8.22 4.41 9.19
N ILE A 148 7.58 4.53 8.02
CA ILE A 148 6.55 3.58 7.55
C ILE A 148 7.19 2.22 7.29
N LEU A 149 8.30 2.18 6.56
CA LEU A 149 9.00 0.96 6.17
C LEU A 149 9.55 0.22 7.39
N ASP A 150 10.08 0.94 8.38
CA ASP A 150 10.52 0.39 9.67
C ASP A 150 9.34 -0.11 10.53
N GLY A 151 8.09 0.07 10.10
CA GLY A 151 6.89 -0.33 10.85
C GLY A 151 6.59 0.54 12.08
N ASN A 152 7.21 1.72 12.18
CA ASN A 152 7.09 2.61 13.33
C ASN A 152 5.85 3.52 13.29
N ILE A 153 5.07 3.48 12.21
CA ILE A 153 3.84 4.27 12.05
C ILE A 153 2.59 3.42 12.28
N LYS A 154 1.71 3.92 13.15
CA LYS A 154 0.38 3.32 13.39
C LYS A 154 -0.65 3.79 12.37
N ASN A 155 -1.64 2.94 12.10
CA ASN A 155 -2.83 3.32 11.34
C ASN A 155 -3.46 4.60 11.93
N LYS A 156 -3.91 5.50 11.05
CA LYS A 156 -4.46 6.83 11.36
C LYS A 156 -3.46 7.85 11.89
N TYR A 157 -2.15 7.57 11.81
CA TYR A 157 -1.15 8.61 12.06
C TYR A 157 -1.36 9.79 11.11
N THR A 158 -1.49 10.99 11.66
CA THR A 158 -1.66 12.23 10.89
C THR A 158 -0.31 12.86 10.67
N PHE A 159 0.06 13.10 9.41
CA PHE A 159 1.31 13.79 9.09
C PHE A 159 1.21 15.24 9.57
N VAL A 160 2.22 15.68 10.30
CA VAL A 160 2.29 17.04 10.81
C VAL A 160 3.34 17.79 10.00
N ASP A 161 2.91 18.85 9.33
CA ASP A 161 3.79 19.66 8.50
C ASP A 161 4.99 20.18 9.31
N LYS A 162 6.19 20.03 8.75
CA LYS A 162 7.48 20.49 9.32
C LYS A 162 7.91 19.81 10.63
N SER A 163 7.32 18.67 10.99
CA SER A 163 7.85 17.82 12.06
C SER A 163 7.96 16.37 11.61
N HIS A 164 9.20 15.94 11.38
CA HIS A 164 9.51 14.57 10.96
C HIS A 164 9.30 13.58 12.10
N ILE A 165 8.89 12.36 11.76
CA ILE A 165 8.93 11.24 12.70
C ILE A 165 10.39 10.89 12.95
N THR A 166 10.86 11.12 14.18
CA THR A 166 12.20 10.70 14.59
C THR A 166 12.12 9.36 15.30
N LYS A 167 13.08 8.47 15.06
CA LYS A 167 13.23 7.16 15.75
C LYS A 167 13.18 7.26 17.29
N ARG A 168 13.39 8.46 17.86
CA ARG A 168 13.36 8.78 19.30
C ARG A 168 12.01 9.24 19.85
N LYS A 169 10.97 9.40 19.02
CA LYS A 169 9.58 9.56 19.45
C LYS A 169 8.75 8.40 18.91
N PRO A 170 8.92 7.17 19.43
CA PRO A 170 7.95 6.12 19.13
C PRO A 170 6.57 6.62 19.55
N ILE A 171 5.59 6.56 18.66
CA ILE A 171 4.22 6.98 18.93
C ILE A 171 3.56 5.88 19.77
N LEU A 172 4.05 5.75 21.00
CA LEU A 172 3.35 5.14 22.10
C LEU A 172 2.44 6.21 22.71
N GLN A 173 1.42 6.64 21.96
CA GLN A 173 0.19 7.02 22.64
C GLN A 173 -0.46 5.71 23.11
N THR A 174 -0.04 5.30 24.30
CA THR A 174 -0.84 4.50 25.20
C THR A 174 -1.87 5.42 25.85
N ARG A 175 -3.02 4.82 26.20
CA ARG A 175 -4.13 5.26 27.08
C ARG A 175 -5.44 5.25 26.31
N SER A 176 -6.53 4.70 26.82
CA SER A 176 -6.82 4.02 28.10
C SER A 176 -8.21 3.41 27.95
#